data_AF-A0A2E5U2W3-F1
#
_entry.id   AF-A0A2E5U2W3-F1
#
_cell.length_a   1.000
_cell.length_b   1.000
_cell.length_c   1.000
_cell.angle_alpha   90.00
_cell.angle_beta   90.00
_cell.angle_gamma   90.00
#
_symmetry.space_group_name_H-M   'P 1'
#
loop_
_entity.id
_entity.type
_entity.pdbx_description
1 polymer ?
#
loop_
_entity_poly.entity_id
_entity_poly.type
_entity_poly.pdbx_seq_one_letter_code
_entity_poly.pdbx_strand_id
1 'polypeptide(L)' 'MNNIFKKRLNQLLDIISDIGYHGFYITNLTNIRYLTGFTGSAALLLVVNNNSYF' A
#
# COMPACT_ATOMS: atom_id res chain seq x y z
N MET A 1 -4.90 -13.20 -3.96
CA MET A 1 -4.81 -12.06 -3.01
C MET A 1 -6.23 -11.69 -2.59
N ASN A 2 -6.52 -11.64 -1.29
CA ASN A 2 -7.88 -11.40 -0.79
C ASN A 2 -8.44 -10.09 -1.39
N ASN A 3 -9.67 -10.12 -1.91
CA ASN A 3 -10.24 -9.06 -2.76
C ASN A 3 -10.22 -7.66 -2.08
N ILE A 4 -10.26 -7.64 -0.74
CA ILE A 4 -10.24 -6.41 0.07
C ILE A 4 -8.91 -5.65 0.04
N PHE A 5 -7.76 -6.34 0.01
CA PHE A 5 -6.45 -5.70 0.05
C PHE A 5 -6.14 -5.00 -1.28
N LYS A 6 -6.48 -5.66 -2.40
CA LYS A 6 -6.37 -5.06 -3.73
C LYS A 6 -7.24 -3.81 -3.86
N LYS A 7 -8.48 -3.84 -3.34
CA LYS A 7 -9.35 -2.66 -3.32
C LYS A 7 -8.72 -1.48 -2.56
N ARG A 8 -8.16 -1.74 -1.38
CA ARG A 8 -7.52 -0.71 -0.54
C ARG A 8 -6.27 -0.12 -1.21
N LEU A 9 -5.42 -0.97 -1.81
CA LEU A 9 -4.24 -0.51 -2.54
C LEU A 9 -4.61 0.31 -3.77
N ASN A 10 -5.65 -0.08 -4.52
CA ASN A 10 -6.12 0.70 -5.65
C ASN A 10 -6.65 2.08 -5.21
N GLN A 11 -7.44 2.13 -4.13
CA GLN A 11 -7.91 3.42 -3.58
C GLN A 11 -6.75 4.32 -3.14
N LEU A 12 -5.69 3.75 -2.55
CA LEU A 12 -4.49 4.51 -2.22
C LEU A 12 -3.82 5.05 -3.49
N LEU A 13 -3.66 4.22 -4.53
CA LEU A 13 -3.07 4.61 -5.81
C LEU A 13 -3.84 5.75 -6.48
N ASP A 14 -5.17 5.67 -6.48
CA ASP A 14 -6.03 6.71 -7.04
C ASP A 14 -5.83 8.04 -6.29
N ILE A 15 -5.87 8.02 -4.95
CA ILE A 15 -5.69 9.22 -4.12
C ILE A 15 -4.31 9.85 -4.31
N ILE A 16 -3.23 9.06 -4.31
CA ILE A 16 -1.88 9.64 -4.46
C ILE A 16 -1.69 10.22 -5.86
N SER A 17 -2.27 9.59 -6.89
CA SER A 17 -2.27 10.10 -8.26
C SER A 17 -3.02 11.42 -8.36
N ASP A 18 -4.20 11.52 -7.74
CA ASP A 18 -5.02 12.74 -7.72
C ASP A 18 -4.30 13.92 -7.06
N ILE A 19 -3.43 13.66 -6.07
CA ILE A 19 -2.65 14.70 -5.37
C ILE A 19 -1.33 15.01 -6.13
N GLY A 20 -1.01 14.28 -7.20
CA GLY A 20 0.20 14.48 -8.02
C GLY A 20 1.45 13.77 -7.48
N TYR A 21 1.29 12.80 -6.57
CA TYR A 21 2.39 11.97 -6.08
C TYR A 21 2.54 10.69 -6.91
N HIS A 22 3.78 10.33 -7.23
CA HIS A 22 4.11 9.15 -8.03
C HIS A 22 4.37 7.89 -7.19
N GLY A 23 4.46 8.04 -5.87
CA GLY A 23 4.68 6.91 -4.98
C GLY A 23 4.54 7.28 -3.51
N PHE A 24 4.46 6.24 -2.68
CA PHE A 24 4.21 6.35 -1.25
C PHE A 24 5.02 5.30 -0.48
N TYR A 25 5.72 5.75 0.57
CA TYR A 25 6.61 4.93 1.39
C TYR A 25 6.02 4.77 2.79
N ILE A 26 5.68 3.54 3.17
CA ILE A 26 4.95 3.24 4.41
C ILE A 26 5.80 2.35 5.30
N THR A 27 6.10 2.84 6.50
CA THR A 27 6.86 2.15 7.54
C THR A 27 6.00 1.68 8.72
N ASN A 28 4.79 2.22 8.86
CA ASN A 28 3.90 1.87 9.96
C ASN A 28 3.29 0.48 9.73
N LEU A 29 3.59 -0.49 10.61
CA LEU A 29 3.18 -1.88 10.47
C LEU A 29 1.65 -2.06 10.48
N THR A 30 0.90 -1.22 11.20
CA THR A 30 -0.57 -1.25 11.19
C THR A 30 -1.12 -0.89 9.81
N ASN A 31 -0.55 0.12 9.16
CA ASN A 31 -0.92 0.51 7.80
C ASN A 31 -0.52 -0.57 6.78
N ILE A 32 0.66 -1.15 6.93
CA ILE A 32 1.11 -2.27 6.07
C ILE A 32 0.15 -3.44 6.19
N ARG A 33 -0.20 -3.86 7.42
CA ARG A 33 -1.18 -4.92 7.66
C ARG A 33 -2.56 -4.60 7.09
N TYR A 34 -3.00 -3.35 7.21
CA TYR A 34 -4.28 -2.91 6.65
C TYR A 34 -4.31 -3.05 5.12
N LEU A 35 -3.24 -2.66 4.44
CA LEU A 35 -3.16 -2.63 2.97
C LEU A 35 -2.83 -3.99 2.36
N THR A 36 -2.02 -4.82 3.03
CA THR A 36 -1.47 -6.06 2.45
C THR A 36 -1.97 -7.33 3.14
N GLY A 37 -2.46 -7.22 4.38
CA GLY A 37 -2.77 -8.36 5.24
C GLY A 37 -1.54 -8.97 5.93
N PHE A 38 -0.34 -8.40 5.76
CA PHE A 38 0.89 -8.88 6.37
C PHE A 38 0.82 -8.89 7.91
N THR A 39 1.26 -9.98 8.54
CA THR A 39 1.22 -10.18 10.00
C THR A 39 2.59 -10.42 10.64
N GLY A 40 3.68 -10.23 9.89
CA GLY A 40 5.04 -10.34 10.45
C GLY A 40 5.42 -9.15 11.34
N SER A 41 6.58 -9.24 11.98
CA SER A 41 7.08 -8.25 12.95
C SER A 41 7.80 -7.06 12.31
N ALA A 42 8.26 -7.19 11.06
CA ALA A 42 8.96 -6.15 10.33
C ALA A 42 8.57 -6.21 8.84
N ALA A 43 8.21 -5.07 8.28
CA ALA A 43 7.94 -4.90 6.86
C ALA A 43 8.09 -3.43 6.47
N LEU A 44 8.21 -3.22 5.16
CA LEU A 44 8.19 -1.93 4.54
C LEU A 44 7.35 -2.01 3.28
N LEU A 45 6.43 -1.08 3.07
CA LEU A 45 5.62 -1.03 1.85
C LEU A 45 6.02 0.17 0.99
N LEU A 46 6.48 -0.10 -0.23
CA LEU A 46 6.70 0.89 -1.27
C LEU A 46 5.62 0.75 -2.35
N VAL A 47 4.86 1.82 -2.58
CA VAL A 47 3.88 1.90 -3.67
C VAL A 47 4.40 2.88 -4.71
N VAL A 48 4.57 2.44 -5.95
CA VAL A 48 5.12 3.27 -7.05
C VAL A 48 4.69 2.71 -8.40
N ASN A 49 4.45 3.58 -9.39
CA ASN A 49 4.11 3.18 -10.77
C ASN A 49 2.97 2.14 -10.85
N ASN A 50 1.90 2.35 -10.08
CA ASN A 50 0.76 1.42 -9.95
C ASN A 50 1.10 0.01 -9.42
N ASN A 51 2.31 -0.18 -8.88
CA ASN A 51 2.77 -1.42 -8.27
C ASN A 51 3.00 -1.22 -6.76
N SER A 52 2.98 -2.34 -6.03
CA SER A 52 3.25 -2.38 -4.59
C SER A 52 4.29 -3.44 -4.26
N TYR A 53 5.30 -3.09 -3.47
CA TYR A 53 6.40 -3.96 -3.01
C TYR A 53 6.41 -3.98 -1.48
N PHE A 54 6.42 -5.17 -0.87
CA PHE A 54 6.43 -5.31 0.60
C PHE A 54 7.15 -6.56 1.09
#